data_AF-A0A7C2WZX9-F1
#
_entry.id   AF-A0A7C2WZX9-F1
#
_cell.length_a   1.000
_cell.length_b   1.000
_cell.length_c   1.000
_cell.angle_alpha   90.00
_cell.angle_beta   90.00
_cell.angle_gamma   90.00
#
_symmetry.space_group_name_H-M   'P 1'
#
loop_
_entity.id
_entity.type
_entity.pdbx_description
1 polymer ?
#
loop_
_entity_poly.entity_id
_entity_poly.type
_entity_poly.pdbx_seq_one_letter_code
_entity_poly.pdbx_strand_id
1 'polypeptide(L)'
;MLQSIMVGSPIATGIPSGNTEGRRESDDRGLKKACSDFEAIFIYRMLETMRKTIPEGGGPCSAGLSNSPYGTLFDQKLAEALAGQEGGIGIGRMLYEQLKMPDR
;
A
#
# COMPACT_ATOMS: atom_id res chain seq x y z
N MET A 1 -54.91 -22.58 -33.23
CA MET A 1 -54.35 -23.21 -34.45
C MET A 1 -53.66 -22.10 -35.22
N LEU A 2 -52.35 -22.05 -35.45
CA LEU A 2 -51.29 -23.05 -35.48
C LEU A 2 -49.97 -22.39 -35.04
N GLN A 3 -49.11 -23.19 -34.42
CA GLN A 3 -47.78 -22.85 -33.93
C GLN A 3 -46.81 -22.58 -35.09
N SER A 4 -45.99 -21.52 -34.98
CA SER A 4 -44.72 -21.40 -35.70
C SER A 4 -43.59 -21.59 -34.70
N ILE A 5 -43.07 -22.81 -34.65
CA ILE A 5 -41.87 -23.19 -33.91
C ILE A 5 -40.67 -22.67 -34.71
N MET A 6 -40.00 -21.64 -34.19
CA MET A 6 -38.66 -21.27 -34.67
C MET A 6 -37.63 -22.09 -33.87
N VAL A 7 -36.88 -22.86 -34.64
CA VAL A 7 -35.79 -23.77 -34.29
C VAL A 7 -34.79 -23.14 -33.31
N GLY A 8 -34.35 -23.94 -32.34
CA GLY A 8 -33.39 -23.56 -31.32
C GLY A 8 -32.06 -23.06 -31.88
N SER A 9 -31.63 -21.91 -31.40
CA SER A 9 -30.27 -21.40 -31.58
C SER A 9 -29.29 -22.21 -30.72
N PRO A 10 -28.09 -22.52 -31.22
CA PRO A 10 -27.11 -23.33 -30.50
C PRO A 10 -26.63 -22.60 -29.26
N ILE A 11 -26.57 -23.34 -28.16
CA ILE A 11 -26.01 -22.93 -26.87
C ILE A 11 -24.54 -22.62 -27.12
N ALA A 12 -24.18 -21.33 -27.10
CA ALA A 12 -22.79 -20.89 -27.14
C ALA A 12 -22.09 -21.40 -25.89
N THR A 13 -21.49 -22.58 -26.00
CA THR A 13 -20.59 -23.14 -24.98
C THR A 13 -19.22 -22.54 -25.22
N GLY A 14 -19.13 -21.22 -25.07
CA GLY A 14 -17.86 -20.51 -24.95
C GLY A 14 -17.57 -20.37 -23.47
N ILE A 15 -16.59 -21.11 -22.97
CA ILE A 15 -15.98 -20.75 -21.69
C ILE A 15 -15.51 -19.29 -21.85
N PRO A 16 -15.96 -18.34 -21.03
CA PRO A 16 -15.37 -17.01 -21.05
C PRO A 16 -13.92 -17.18 -20.63
N SER A 17 -13.00 -17.10 -21.60
CA SER A 17 -11.57 -16.95 -21.36
C SER A 17 -11.36 -15.56 -20.77
N GLY A 18 -11.80 -15.37 -19.53
CA GLY A 18 -11.90 -14.10 -18.85
C GLY A 18 -10.70 -13.82 -17.95
N ASN A 19 -10.19 -12.60 -18.08
CA ASN A 19 -9.60 -11.80 -17.00
C ASN A 19 -8.15 -12.07 -16.54
N THR A 20 -7.28 -12.61 -17.38
CA THR A 20 -5.85 -12.74 -17.03
C THR A 20 -5.15 -11.36 -16.90
N GLU A 21 -5.54 -10.37 -17.69
CA GLU A 21 -4.98 -9.01 -17.64
C GLU A 21 -5.46 -8.21 -16.42
N GLY A 22 -6.77 -8.21 -16.13
CA GLY A 22 -7.31 -7.50 -14.96
C GLY A 22 -6.78 -8.06 -13.64
N ARG A 23 -6.51 -9.37 -13.57
CA ARG A 23 -5.89 -10.02 -12.40
C ARG A 23 -4.41 -9.61 -12.21
N ARG A 24 -3.64 -9.52 -13.29
CA ARG A 24 -2.24 -9.03 -13.21
C ARG A 24 -2.16 -7.57 -12.79
N GLU A 25 -3.10 -6.75 -13.26
CA GLU A 25 -3.15 -5.34 -12.89
C GLU A 25 -3.56 -5.14 -11.41
N SER A 26 -4.51 -5.94 -10.90
CA SER A 26 -4.84 -5.93 -9.48
C SER A 26 -3.69 -6.38 -8.60
N ASP A 27 -2.95 -7.41 -9.03
CA ASP A 27 -1.78 -7.92 -8.30
C ASP A 27 -0.65 -6.88 -8.28
N ASP A 28 -0.40 -6.18 -9.39
CA ASP A 28 0.59 -5.08 -9.47
C ASP A 28 0.24 -3.91 -8.54
N ARG A 29 -1.02 -3.49 -8.51
CA ARG A 29 -1.51 -2.45 -7.58
C ARG A 29 -1.38 -2.89 -6.13
N GLY A 30 -1.72 -4.14 -5.83
CA GLY A 30 -1.57 -4.72 -4.50
C GLY A 30 -0.11 -4.74 -4.04
N LEU A 31 0.82 -5.13 -4.92
CA LEU A 31 2.25 -5.14 -4.63
C LEU A 31 2.79 -3.73 -4.38
N LYS A 32 2.43 -2.75 -5.22
CA LYS A 32 2.81 -1.34 -5.00
C LYS A 32 2.32 -0.83 -3.66
N LYS A 33 1.06 -1.09 -3.33
CA LYS A 33 0.45 -0.67 -2.06
C LYS A 33 1.17 -1.31 -0.87
N ALA A 34 1.42 -2.62 -0.91
CA ALA A 34 2.13 -3.31 0.17
C ALA A 34 3.55 -2.76 0.38
N CYS A 35 4.26 -2.42 -0.70
CA CYS A 35 5.59 -1.82 -0.60
C CYS A 35 5.56 -0.39 -0.03
N SER A 36 4.57 0.42 -0.41
CA SER A 36 4.35 1.75 0.17
C SER A 36 3.95 1.68 1.65
N ASP A 37 3.05 0.76 2.02
CA ASP A 37 2.66 0.51 3.41
C ASP A 37 3.87 0.07 4.26
N PHE A 38 4.77 -0.75 3.72
CA PHE A 38 6.01 -1.13 4.39
C PHE A 38 6.95 0.06 4.60
N GLU A 39 7.11 0.92 3.59
CA GLU A 39 7.89 2.15 3.70
C GLU A 39 7.31 3.08 4.78
N ALA A 40 5.99 3.20 4.89
CA ALA A 40 5.35 3.98 5.95
C ALA A 40 5.71 3.43 7.35
N ILE A 41 5.69 2.11 7.54
CA ILE A 41 6.10 1.51 8.82
C ILE A 41 7.57 1.83 9.13
N PHE A 42 8.44 1.75 8.14
CA PHE A 42 9.86 2.06 8.30
C PHE A 42 10.07 3.54 8.68
N ILE A 43 9.43 4.46 7.96
CA ILE A 43 9.50 5.91 8.25
C ILE A 43 8.99 6.20 9.66
N TYR A 44 7.87 5.61 10.06
CA TYR A 44 7.34 5.76 11.41
C TYR A 44 8.36 5.35 12.48
N ARG A 45 9.03 4.19 12.31
CA ARG A 45 10.08 3.75 13.24
C ARG A 45 11.29 4.67 13.25
N MET A 46 11.65 5.24 12.10
CA MET A 46 12.72 6.22 11.99
C MET A 46 12.38 7.49 12.79
N LEU A 47 11.18 8.05 12.60
CA LEU A 47 10.68 9.22 13.34
C LEU A 47 10.62 8.97 14.85
N GLU A 48 10.08 7.82 15.25
CA GLU A 48 10.01 7.39 16.65
C GLU A 48 11.41 7.31 17.28
N THR A 49 12.37 6.74 16.55
CA THR A 49 13.76 6.60 17.02
C THR A 49 14.44 7.96 17.13
N MET A 50 14.27 8.84 16.14
CA MET A 50 14.78 10.21 16.18
C MET A 50 14.26 10.97 17.40
N ARG A 51 12.97 10.83 17.72
CA ARG A 51 12.36 11.48 18.89
C ARG A 51 12.96 11.00 20.21
N LYS A 52 13.26 9.71 20.33
CA LYS A 52 13.92 9.11 21.51
C LYS A 52 15.34 9.64 21.73
N THR A 53 15.98 10.23 20.72
CA THR A 53 17.31 10.84 20.88
C THR A 53 17.28 12.22 21.55
N ILE A 54 16.11 12.83 21.69
CA ILE A 54 15.95 14.13 22.36
C ILE A 54 15.94 13.89 23.88
N PRO A 55 16.91 14.41 24.64
CA PRO A 55 16.95 14.20 26.09
C PRO A 55 15.75 14.84 26.78
N GLU A 56 15.11 14.09 27.67
CA GLU A 56 13.91 14.50 28.43
C GLU A 56 14.13 15.73 29.33
N GLY A 57 15.39 16.15 29.55
CA GLY A 57 15.82 17.17 30.51
C GLY A 57 15.77 18.64 30.07
N GLY A 58 15.12 18.98 28.95
CA GLY A 58 15.05 20.35 28.42
C GLY A 58 14.16 21.35 29.18
N GLY A 59 13.53 20.92 30.28
CA GLY A 59 12.70 21.76 31.16
C GLY A 59 11.27 21.20 31.33
N PRO A 60 10.43 21.84 32.16
CA PRO A 60 9.08 21.34 32.50
C PRO A 60 8.16 21.10 31.29
N CYS A 61 8.45 21.72 30.13
CA CYS A 61 7.70 21.55 28.88
C CYS A 61 8.16 20.37 28.00
N SER A 62 9.36 19.80 28.18
CA SER A 62 9.87 18.77 27.26
C SER A 62 9.34 17.36 27.55
N ALA A 63 9.03 17.05 28.80
CA ALA A 63 8.58 15.73 29.24
C ALA A 63 7.16 15.36 28.76
N GLY A 64 6.30 16.35 28.46
CA GLY A 64 4.91 16.11 28.08
C GLY A 64 4.67 15.86 26.58
N LEU A 65 5.60 16.30 25.71
CA LEU A 65 5.39 16.28 24.26
C LEU A 65 6.11 15.12 23.55
N SER A 66 7.17 14.56 24.14
CA SER A 66 7.94 13.45 23.55
C SER A 66 7.06 12.19 23.42
N ASN A 67 6.31 11.83 24.45
CA ASN A 67 5.53 10.59 24.51
C ASN A 67 4.01 10.78 24.50
N SER A 68 3.54 11.94 24.01
CA SER A 68 2.10 12.19 23.89
C SER A 68 1.45 11.28 22.83
N PRO A 69 0.23 10.76 23.05
CA PRO A 69 -0.52 10.03 22.03
C PRO A 69 -0.74 10.86 20.76
N TYR A 70 -0.80 12.19 20.87
CA TYR A 70 -0.86 13.08 19.72
C TYR A 70 0.41 12.99 18.85
N GLY A 71 1.58 12.90 19.48
CA GLY A 71 2.85 12.73 18.77
C GLY A 71 2.91 11.43 17.99
N THR A 72 2.40 10.34 18.56
CA THR A 72 2.32 9.03 17.89
C THR A 72 1.41 9.08 16.66
N LEU A 73 0.22 9.67 16.79
CA LEU A 73 -0.72 9.81 15.67
C LEU A 73 -0.17 10.73 14.57
N PHE A 74 0.52 11.80 14.97
CA PHE A 74 1.20 12.69 14.04
C PHE A 74 2.28 11.96 13.25
N ASP A 75 3.17 11.23 13.93
CA ASP A 75 4.24 10.46 13.28
C ASP A 75 3.69 9.41 12.32
N GLN A 76 2.57 8.75 12.69
CA GLN A 76 1.90 7.80 11.80
C GLN A 76 1.37 8.47 10.52
N LYS A 77 0.67 9.60 10.64
CA LYS A 77 0.13 10.30 9.45
C LYS A 77 1.21 10.93 8.59
N LEU A 78 2.26 11.43 9.22
CA LEU A 78 3.44 11.92 8.51
C LEU A 78 4.10 10.79 7.73
N ALA A 79 4.28 9.62 8.34
CA ALA A 79 4.87 8.46 7.67
C ALA A 79 4.03 7.95 6.49
N GLU A 80 2.70 7.87 6.65
CA GLU A 80 1.78 7.53 5.56
C GLU A 80 1.87 8.54 4.40
N ALA A 81 1.92 9.84 4.70
CA ALA A 81 2.03 10.89 3.69
C ALA A 81 3.36 10.83 2.93
N LEU A 82 4.47 10.62 3.65
CA LEU A 82 5.81 10.53 3.06
C LEU A 82 5.99 9.29 2.19
N ALA A 83 5.41 8.15 2.59
CA ALA A 83 5.45 6.92 1.80
C ALA A 83 4.53 6.95 0.56
N GLY A 84 3.51 7.81 0.57
CA GLY A 84 2.56 7.98 -0.53
C GLY A 84 2.94 9.03 -1.58
N GLN A 85 3.89 9.93 -1.29
CA GLN A 85 4.38 10.92 -2.26
C GLN A 85 5.35 10.30 -3.28
N GLU A 86 5.29 10.79 -4.52
CA GLU A 86 6.36 10.55 -5.50
C GLU A 86 7.68 11.14 -4.95
N GLY A 87 8.64 10.25 -4.63
CA GLY A 87 9.92 10.67 -4.06
C GLY A 87 9.98 10.67 -2.53
N GLY A 88 9.29 9.74 -1.87
CA GLY A 88 9.55 9.38 -0.46
C GLY A 88 11.01 8.97 -0.19
N ILE A 89 11.26 8.15 0.85
CA ILE A 89 12.63 7.65 1.12
C ILE A 89 13.09 6.72 -0.02
N GLY A 90 12.15 6.10 -0.73
CA GLY A 90 12.40 5.30 -1.94
C GLY A 90 12.57 3.82 -1.68
N ILE A 91 12.42 3.37 -0.43
CA ILE A 91 12.55 1.97 -0.04
C ILE A 91 11.41 1.13 -0.62
N GLY A 92 10.17 1.63 -0.59
CA GLY A 92 9.02 0.94 -1.14
C GLY A 92 9.14 0.79 -2.66
N ARG A 93 9.66 1.80 -3.35
CA ARG A 93 9.96 1.71 -4.79
C ARG A 93 11.03 0.67 -5.08
N MET A 94 12.16 0.69 -4.36
CA MET A 94 13.23 -0.30 -4.53
C MET A 94 12.71 -1.72 -4.30
N LEU A 95 11.92 -1.93 -3.25
CA LEU A 95 11.33 -3.23 -2.92
C LEU A 95 10.35 -3.69 -4.01
N TYR A 96 9.51 -2.78 -4.50
CA TYR A 96 8.60 -3.07 -5.61
C TYR A 96 9.34 -3.47 -6.88
N GLU A 97 10.43 -2.77 -7.22
CA GLU A 97 11.28 -3.09 -8.39
C GLU A 97 11.90 -4.49 -8.26
N GLN A 98 12.43 -4.85 -7.08
CA GLN A 98 13.00 -6.18 -6.81
C GLN A 98 11.97 -7.31 -6.83
N LEU A 99 10.77 -7.08 -6.28
CA LEU A 99 9.74 -8.11 -6.22
C LEU A 99 9.02 -8.29 -7.56
N LYS A 100 8.90 -7.22 -8.35
CA LYS A 100 8.31 -7.29 -9.70
C LYS A 100 9.26 -7.90 -10.71
N MET A 101 10.55 -7.67 -10.54
CA MET A 101 11.60 -8.24 -11.37
C MET A 101 12.43 -9.19 -10.50
N PRO A 102 11.90 -10.38 -10.17
CA PRO A 102 12.65 -11.36 -9.41
C PRO A 102 13.93 -11.63 -10.19
N ASP A 103 15.06 -11.40 -9.52
CA ASP A 103 16.38 -11.79 -10.03
C ASP A 103 16.30 -13.26 -10.46
N ARG A 104 16.79 -13.55 -11.67
CA ARG A 104 16.69 -14.89 -12.27
C ARG A 104 17.65 -15.86 -11.63
#